data_AF-A0A7C6LT99-F1
#
_entry.id   AF-A0A7C6LT99-F1
#
_cell.length_a   1.000
_cell.length_b   1.000
_cell.length_c   1.000
_cell.angle_alpha   90.00
_cell.angle_beta   90.00
_cell.angle_gamma   90.00
#
_symmetry.space_group_name_H-M   'P 1'
#
loop_
_entity.id
_entity.type
_entity.pdbx_description
1 polymer ?
#
loop_
_entity_poly.entity_id
_entity_poly.type
_entity_poly.pdbx_seq_one_letter_code
_entity_poly.pdbx_strand_id
1 'polypeptide(L)'
;MTKEWMSPGGPFSDRKKKSKRWVWLAIISIVIVAAVGFYIFRQPHKQQEADYLAAVAENDYAEVMRQYNEVRELAFGTSGPTSEREKNLALVQEIELAIAEKIHEITAKMSSGAVITAEEEQILSVTGTVSTEIMTTFISEQAANYLTGEIPADSFIKQLNMLQPIERLQPIIKTYADSITELERARPAITAAEENLLEQEWVKAYQLWDDLLAEESA
;
A
#
# COMPACT_ATOMS: atom_id res chain seq x y z
N MET A 1 -16.09 -15.74 94.69
CA MET A 1 -16.68 -16.85 93.91
C MET A 1 -18.05 -16.36 93.47
N THR A 2 -18.39 -16.15 92.19
CA THR A 2 -18.32 -17.07 91.05
C THR A 2 -18.42 -16.32 89.71
N LYS A 3 -17.51 -16.69 88.80
CA LYS A 3 -17.59 -16.86 87.33
C LYS A 3 -18.41 -15.93 86.43
N GLU A 4 -17.68 -15.40 85.44
CA GLU A 4 -18.09 -14.89 84.13
C GLU A 4 -19.25 -15.63 83.47
N TRP A 5 -20.04 -14.85 82.72
CA TRP A 5 -20.75 -15.33 81.54
C TRP A 5 -20.49 -14.37 80.38
N MET A 6 -19.73 -14.84 79.39
CA MET A 6 -19.65 -14.30 78.04
C MET A 6 -20.58 -15.09 77.12
N SER A 7 -21.24 -14.41 76.18
CA SER A 7 -21.64 -14.95 74.88
C SER A 7 -22.21 -13.83 73.99
N PRO A 8 -22.25 -14.01 72.66
CA PRO A 8 -21.24 -14.63 71.80
C PRO A 8 -20.97 -13.75 70.56
N GLY A 9 -19.78 -13.83 70.00
CA GLY A 9 -19.49 -13.20 68.71
C GLY A 9 -20.32 -13.81 67.57
N GLY A 10 -20.87 -12.95 66.70
CA GLY A 10 -21.40 -13.30 65.39
C GLY A 10 -21.50 -12.05 64.50
N PRO A 11 -21.14 -12.12 63.20
CA PRO A 11 -20.48 -11.01 62.53
C PRO A 11 -21.34 -10.39 61.42
N PHE A 12 -22.18 -9.39 61.68
CA PHE A 12 -22.85 -8.67 60.58
C PHE A 12 -23.08 -7.18 60.82
N SER A 13 -22.37 -6.41 59.99
CA SER A 13 -22.80 -5.18 59.33
C SER A 13 -22.71 -3.85 60.10
N ASP A 14 -21.49 -3.39 60.32
CA ASP A 14 -21.19 -1.95 60.29
C ASP A 14 -21.47 -1.39 58.89
N ARG A 15 -22.74 -1.12 58.56
CA ARG A 15 -23.08 -0.26 57.42
C ARG A 15 -22.72 1.18 57.77
N LYS A 16 -21.45 1.54 57.56
CA LYS A 16 -21.03 2.95 57.49
C LYS A 16 -21.93 3.67 56.49
N LYS A 17 -22.75 4.61 56.98
CA LYS A 17 -23.64 5.46 56.18
C LYS A 17 -22.76 6.38 55.32
N LYS A 18 -22.28 5.89 54.17
CA LYS A 18 -21.50 6.68 53.21
C LYS A 18 -22.33 7.92 52.86
N SER A 19 -21.78 9.10 53.15
CA SER A 19 -22.54 10.35 52.99
C SER A 19 -23.02 10.50 51.55
N LYS A 20 -24.28 10.92 51.35
CA LYS A 20 -24.88 11.12 50.01
C LYS A 20 -24.01 11.98 49.08
N ARG A 21 -23.21 12.90 49.64
CA ARG A 21 -22.26 13.75 48.89
C ARG A 21 -21.15 12.95 48.21
N TRP A 22 -20.60 11.95 48.88
CA TRP A 22 -19.56 11.08 48.32
C TRP A 22 -20.10 10.17 47.21
N VAL A 23 -21.35 9.73 47.32
CA VAL A 23 -22.03 8.97 46.26
C VAL A 23 -22.26 9.85 45.03
N TRP A 24 -22.70 11.11 45.21
CA TRP A 24 -22.88 12.06 44.12
C TRP A 24 -21.56 12.41 43.41
N LEU A 25 -20.48 12.63 44.16
CA LEU A 25 -19.15 12.89 43.57
C LEU A 25 -18.63 11.69 42.77
N ALA A 26 -18.85 10.47 43.25
CA ALA A 26 -18.48 9.25 42.51
C ALA A 26 -19.31 9.09 41.22
N ILE A 27 -20.60 9.43 41.23
CA ILE A 27 -21.43 9.38 40.02
C ILE A 27 -20.95 10.43 39.01
N ILE A 28 -20.68 11.66 39.45
CA ILE A 28 -20.16 12.73 38.57
C ILE A 28 -18.81 12.32 37.98
N SER A 29 -17.89 11.74 38.76
CA SER A 29 -16.61 11.28 38.23
C SER A 29 -16.79 10.17 37.19
N ILE A 30 -17.71 9.23 37.41
CA ILE A 30 -18.01 8.16 36.45
C ILE A 30 -18.61 8.74 35.17
N VAL A 31 -19.51 9.72 35.26
CA VAL A 31 -20.10 10.39 34.09
C VAL A 31 -19.06 11.18 33.32
N ILE A 32 -18.14 11.87 33.98
CA ILE A 32 -17.04 12.60 33.32
C ILE A 32 -16.09 11.62 32.65
N VAL A 33 -15.68 10.54 33.33
CA VAL A 33 -14.81 9.51 32.74
C VAL A 33 -15.50 8.81 31.57
N ALA A 34 -16.81 8.54 31.66
CA ALA A 34 -17.59 7.97 30.57
C ALA A 34 -17.77 8.96 29.41
N ALA A 35 -17.97 10.26 29.68
CA ALA A 35 -18.08 11.29 28.65
C ALA A 35 -16.75 11.54 27.94
N VAL A 36 -15.64 11.56 28.68
CA VAL A 36 -14.28 11.66 28.13
C VAL A 36 -13.94 10.39 27.35
N GLY A 37 -14.26 9.21 27.88
CA GLY A 37 -14.11 7.94 27.16
C GLY A 37 -14.96 7.91 25.88
N PHE A 38 -16.21 8.35 25.93
CA PHE A 38 -17.11 8.41 24.78
C PHE A 38 -16.66 9.45 23.74
N TYR A 39 -16.07 10.57 24.17
CA TYR A 39 -15.50 11.59 23.30
C TYR A 39 -14.24 11.07 22.58
N ILE A 40 -13.34 10.42 23.33
CA ILE A 40 -12.09 9.83 22.79
C ILE A 40 -12.40 8.65 21.85
N PHE A 41 -13.40 7.82 22.16
CA PHE A 41 -13.72 6.63 21.34
C PHE A 41 -14.45 6.98 20.03
N ARG A 42 -15.09 8.15 19.94
CA ARG A 42 -15.91 8.55 18.78
C ARG A 42 -15.21 9.52 17.82
N GLN A 43 -14.09 10.14 18.23
CA GLN A 43 -13.30 11.06 17.40
C GLN A 43 -12.15 10.49 16.55
N PRO A 44 -11.61 9.26 16.72
CA PRO A 44 -10.33 8.90 16.09
C PRO A 44 -10.42 8.89 14.56
N HIS A 45 -11.56 8.48 14.00
CA HIS A 45 -11.71 8.36 12.54
C HIS A 45 -11.78 9.69 11.80
N LYS A 46 -12.47 10.71 12.33
CA LYS A 46 -12.56 12.02 11.64
C LYS A 46 -11.24 12.78 11.67
N GLN A 47 -10.45 12.54 12.70
CA GLN A 47 -9.14 13.16 12.84
C GLN A 47 -8.12 12.42 11.97
N GLN A 48 -8.16 11.08 11.93
CA GLN A 48 -7.34 10.29 11.00
C GLN A 48 -7.59 10.62 9.53
N GLU A 49 -8.84 10.81 9.10
CA GLU A 49 -9.16 11.19 7.72
C GLU A 49 -8.61 12.58 7.36
N ALA A 50 -8.74 13.56 8.27
CA ALA A 50 -8.20 14.91 8.05
C ALA A 50 -6.67 14.95 8.07
N ASP A 51 -6.05 14.22 9.01
CA ASP A 51 -4.59 14.10 9.12
C ASP A 51 -4.01 13.33 7.92
N TYR A 52 -4.76 12.39 7.35
CA TYR A 52 -4.44 11.72 6.10
C TYR A 52 -4.44 12.68 4.91
N LEU A 53 -5.56 13.38 4.69
CA LEU A 53 -5.69 14.32 3.58
C LEU A 53 -4.64 15.44 3.67
N ALA A 54 -4.27 15.84 4.88
CA ALA A 54 -3.16 16.75 5.12
C ALA A 54 -1.81 16.13 4.72
N ALA A 55 -1.49 14.91 5.15
CA ALA A 55 -0.25 14.23 4.78
C ALA A 55 -0.13 14.00 3.26
N VAL A 56 -1.24 13.69 2.57
CA VAL A 56 -1.28 13.62 1.10
C VAL A 56 -1.02 14.98 0.47
N ALA A 57 -1.68 16.04 0.95
CA ALA A 57 -1.50 17.39 0.42
C ALA A 57 -0.07 17.93 0.67
N GLU A 58 0.56 17.51 1.76
CA GLU A 58 1.91 17.90 2.17
C GLU A 58 3.01 17.00 1.58
N ASN A 59 2.65 15.95 0.83
CA ASN A 59 3.57 14.94 0.29
C ASN A 59 4.39 14.21 1.37
N ASP A 60 3.84 14.07 2.59
CA ASP A 60 4.47 13.28 3.66
C ASP A 60 4.14 11.79 3.49
N TYR A 61 4.81 11.16 2.53
CA TYR A 61 4.56 9.75 2.18
C TYR A 61 4.94 8.76 3.28
N ALA A 62 5.85 9.14 4.19
CA ALA A 62 6.16 8.31 5.34
C ALA A 62 4.96 8.25 6.30
N GLU A 63 4.33 9.40 6.54
CA GLU A 63 3.12 9.51 7.33
C GLU A 63 1.91 8.86 6.63
N VAL A 64 1.75 9.05 5.32
CA VAL A 64 0.73 8.34 4.52
C VAL A 64 0.87 6.82 4.66
N MET A 65 2.08 6.28 4.60
CA MET A 65 2.30 4.84 4.75
C MET A 65 2.11 4.33 6.18
N ARG A 66 2.44 5.14 7.19
CA ARG A 66 2.12 4.83 8.59
C ARG A 66 0.61 4.69 8.76
N GLN A 67 -0.14 5.68 8.29
CA GLN A 67 -1.60 5.69 8.37
C GLN A 67 -2.22 4.57 7.53
N TYR A 68 -1.71 4.32 6.32
CA TYR A 68 -2.14 3.19 5.48
C TYR A 68 -2.06 1.86 6.23
N ASN A 69 -0.92 1.56 6.87
CA ASN A 69 -0.74 0.31 7.60
C ASN A 69 -1.71 0.21 8.80
N GLU A 70 -1.90 1.29 9.54
CA GLU A 70 -2.83 1.34 10.66
C GLU A 70 -4.28 1.12 10.21
N VAL A 71 -4.72 1.80 9.16
CA VAL A 71 -6.09 1.66 8.62
C VAL A 71 -6.27 0.27 8.03
N ARG A 72 -5.25 -0.29 7.37
CA ARG A 72 -5.27 -1.65 6.82
C ARG A 72 -5.43 -2.69 7.93
N GLU A 73 -4.69 -2.58 9.03
CA GLU A 73 -4.86 -3.48 10.18
C GLU A 73 -6.29 -3.41 10.75
N LEU A 74 -6.87 -2.21 10.82
CA LEU A 74 -8.24 -2.02 11.29
C LEU A 74 -9.30 -2.53 10.29
N ALA A 75 -9.03 -2.44 8.98
CA ALA A 75 -9.92 -2.91 7.92
C ALA A 75 -9.99 -4.45 7.87
N PHE A 76 -8.84 -5.11 7.97
CA PHE A 76 -8.72 -6.57 7.87
C PHE A 76 -8.75 -7.30 9.22
N GLY A 77 -8.65 -6.57 10.33
CA GLY A 77 -8.80 -7.10 11.68
C GLY A 77 -10.17 -7.73 11.93
N THR A 78 -10.21 -8.80 12.73
CA THR A 78 -11.45 -9.51 13.09
C THR A 78 -12.10 -9.00 14.37
N SER A 79 -11.46 -8.05 15.06
CA SER A 79 -11.80 -7.61 16.42
C SER A 79 -12.78 -6.43 16.51
N GLY A 80 -13.24 -5.88 15.37
CA GLY A 80 -14.10 -4.69 15.31
C GLY A 80 -15.48 -4.90 14.66
N PRO A 81 -16.41 -3.94 14.80
CA PRO A 81 -17.71 -3.94 14.11
C PRO A 81 -17.55 -3.92 12.58
N THR A 82 -18.41 -4.65 11.86
CA THR A 82 -18.39 -4.72 10.38
C THR A 82 -18.47 -3.33 9.71
N SER A 83 -19.27 -2.41 10.25
CA SER A 83 -19.43 -1.06 9.69
C SER A 83 -18.20 -0.17 9.87
N GLU A 84 -17.35 -0.42 10.86
CA GLU A 84 -16.06 0.28 11.00
C GLU A 84 -15.04 -0.32 10.04
N ARG A 85 -15.06 -1.64 9.84
CA ARG A 85 -14.24 -2.31 8.84
C ARG A 85 -14.54 -1.85 7.42
N GLU A 86 -15.80 -1.70 7.05
CA GLU A 86 -16.21 -1.18 5.73
C GLU A 86 -15.69 0.25 5.48
N LYS A 87 -15.72 1.11 6.50
CA LYS A 87 -15.16 2.47 6.41
C LYS A 87 -13.65 2.47 6.26
N ASN A 88 -12.96 1.63 7.03
CA ASN A 88 -11.51 1.50 6.92
C ASN A 88 -11.10 0.89 5.57
N LEU A 89 -11.90 -0.03 5.01
CA LEU A 89 -11.69 -0.54 3.64
C LEU A 89 -11.83 0.56 2.59
N ALA A 90 -12.85 1.43 2.70
CA ALA A 90 -13.00 2.56 1.79
C ALA A 90 -11.81 3.54 1.89
N LEU A 91 -11.36 3.84 3.12
CA LEU A 91 -10.19 4.69 3.34
C LEU A 91 -8.90 4.05 2.78
N VAL A 92 -8.70 2.74 2.93
CA VAL A 92 -7.59 2.01 2.27
C VAL A 92 -7.62 2.21 0.76
N GLN A 93 -8.79 2.10 0.13
CA GLN A 93 -8.92 2.26 -1.33
C GLN A 93 -8.61 3.68 -1.79
N GLU A 94 -9.04 4.70 -1.04
CA GLU A 94 -8.69 6.09 -1.32
C GLU A 94 -7.18 6.33 -1.23
N ILE A 95 -6.53 5.74 -0.22
CA ILE A 95 -5.07 5.79 -0.06
C ILE A 95 -4.36 5.13 -1.24
N GLU A 96 -4.79 3.92 -1.61
CA GLU A 96 -4.19 3.19 -2.74
C GLU A 96 -4.38 3.94 -4.06
N LEU A 97 -5.51 4.62 -4.24
CA LEU A 97 -5.77 5.44 -5.43
C LEU A 97 -4.86 6.67 -5.50
N ALA A 98 -4.68 7.39 -4.40
CA ALA A 98 -3.76 8.54 -4.35
C ALA A 98 -2.30 8.12 -4.58
N ILE A 99 -1.89 6.99 -3.99
CA ILE A 99 -0.58 6.39 -4.23
C ILE A 99 -0.43 6.03 -5.72
N ALA A 100 -1.43 5.36 -6.31
CA ALA A 100 -1.42 4.94 -7.70
C ALA A 100 -1.32 6.14 -8.67
N GLU A 101 -2.10 7.20 -8.44
CA GLU A 101 -2.03 8.44 -9.22
C GLU A 101 -0.60 8.99 -9.22
N LYS A 102 0.04 9.04 -8.05
CA LYS A 102 1.42 9.52 -7.96
C LYS A 102 2.43 8.64 -8.70
N ILE A 103 2.27 7.32 -8.60
CA ILE A 103 3.13 6.39 -9.33
C ILE A 103 2.93 6.54 -10.85
N HIS A 104 1.69 6.74 -11.30
CA HIS A 104 1.40 7.01 -12.72
C HIS A 104 2.00 8.33 -13.22
N GLU A 105 2.05 9.38 -12.39
CA GLU A 105 2.80 10.59 -12.74
C GLU A 105 4.30 10.30 -12.93
N ILE A 106 4.88 9.47 -12.06
CA ILE A 106 6.29 9.07 -12.15
C ILE A 106 6.54 8.26 -13.42
N THR A 107 5.69 7.28 -13.74
CA THR A 107 5.86 6.48 -14.97
C THR A 107 5.69 7.32 -16.23
N ALA A 108 4.71 8.23 -16.28
CA ALA A 108 4.55 9.16 -17.39
C ALA A 108 5.78 10.06 -17.59
N LYS A 109 6.36 10.55 -16.49
CA LYS A 109 7.61 11.32 -16.51
C LYS A 109 8.77 10.48 -17.06
N MET A 110 8.89 9.23 -16.63
CA MET A 110 9.90 8.31 -17.16
C MET A 110 9.73 8.01 -18.65
N SER A 111 8.50 7.83 -19.14
CA SER A 111 8.19 7.66 -20.57
C SER A 111 8.61 8.87 -21.40
N SER A 112 8.52 10.08 -20.84
CA SER A 112 9.02 11.30 -21.49
C SER A 112 10.55 11.44 -21.47
N GLY A 113 11.26 10.48 -20.87
CA GLY A 113 12.72 10.46 -20.75
C GLY A 113 13.28 11.31 -19.61
N ALA A 114 12.42 11.90 -18.78
CA ALA A 114 12.81 12.69 -17.62
C ALA A 114 13.31 11.79 -16.48
N VAL A 115 14.24 12.34 -15.69
CA VAL A 115 14.86 11.63 -14.56
C VAL A 115 13.94 11.72 -13.33
N ILE A 116 13.81 10.61 -12.60
CA ILE A 116 13.10 10.61 -11.32
C ILE A 116 13.95 11.31 -10.24
N THR A 117 13.29 12.04 -9.36
CA THR A 117 13.89 12.75 -8.23
C THR A 117 14.09 11.79 -7.06
N ALA A 118 14.91 12.19 -6.08
CA ALA A 118 15.09 11.41 -4.85
C ALA A 118 13.78 11.24 -4.06
N GLU A 119 12.89 12.23 -4.12
CA GLU A 119 11.55 12.16 -3.52
C GLU A 119 10.70 11.09 -4.22
N GLU A 120 10.67 11.07 -5.55
CA GLU A 120 9.95 10.07 -6.34
C GLU A 120 10.51 8.66 -6.13
N GLU A 121 11.83 8.50 -6.01
CA GLU A 121 12.46 7.24 -5.63
C GLU A 121 12.01 6.78 -4.23
N GLN A 122 11.95 7.69 -3.27
CA GLN A 122 11.46 7.40 -1.92
C GLN A 122 9.99 6.95 -1.96
N ILE A 123 9.13 7.61 -2.75
CA ILE A 123 7.73 7.21 -2.93
C ILE A 123 7.64 5.77 -3.41
N LEU A 124 8.35 5.42 -4.48
CA LEU A 124 8.41 4.04 -5.01
C LEU A 124 8.98 3.05 -3.98
N SER A 125 9.87 3.51 -3.10
CA SER A 125 10.49 2.72 -2.05
C SER A 125 9.66 2.58 -0.78
N VAL A 126 8.60 3.37 -0.56
CA VAL A 126 7.74 3.23 0.64
C VAL A 126 6.36 2.66 0.33
N THR A 127 5.84 2.86 -0.88
CA THR A 127 4.44 2.57 -1.27
C THR A 127 4.13 1.10 -1.58
N GLY A 128 4.87 0.19 -0.93
CA GLY A 128 4.49 -1.22 -0.81
C GLY A 128 4.22 -1.96 -2.13
N THR A 129 3.14 -2.74 -2.09
CA THR A 129 2.64 -3.59 -3.18
C THR A 129 2.10 -2.76 -4.34
N VAL A 130 1.45 -1.62 -4.08
CA VAL A 130 0.84 -0.77 -5.12
C VAL A 130 1.91 -0.29 -6.11
N SER A 131 3.04 0.22 -5.62
CA SER A 131 4.17 0.57 -6.48
C SER A 131 4.71 -0.62 -7.26
N THR A 132 4.83 -1.78 -6.63
CA THR A 132 5.40 -2.96 -7.31
C THR A 132 4.51 -3.39 -8.47
N GLU A 133 3.19 -3.43 -8.29
CA GLU A 133 2.25 -3.83 -9.32
C GLU A 133 2.27 -2.87 -10.51
N ILE A 134 2.14 -1.56 -10.26
CA ILE A 134 2.13 -0.56 -11.33
C ILE A 134 3.47 -0.51 -12.06
N MET A 135 4.58 -0.55 -11.33
CA MET A 135 5.92 -0.51 -11.93
C MET A 135 6.23 -1.79 -12.71
N THR A 136 5.70 -2.95 -12.28
CA THR A 136 5.85 -4.22 -13.03
C THR A 136 5.16 -4.12 -14.38
N THR A 137 3.92 -3.63 -14.40
CA THR A 137 3.16 -3.42 -15.64
C THR A 137 3.89 -2.42 -16.53
N PHE A 138 4.32 -1.29 -15.96
CA PHE A 138 5.06 -0.27 -16.69
C PHE A 138 6.34 -0.81 -17.34
N ILE A 139 7.21 -1.50 -16.59
CA ILE A 139 8.46 -2.06 -17.13
C ILE A 139 8.16 -3.08 -18.24
N SER A 140 7.14 -3.91 -18.07
CA SER A 140 6.73 -4.89 -19.08
C SER A 140 6.26 -4.22 -20.37
N GLU A 141 5.46 -3.15 -20.26
CA GLU A 141 5.03 -2.35 -21.41
C GLU A 141 6.22 -1.67 -22.10
N GLN A 142 7.15 -1.09 -21.33
CA GLN A 142 8.35 -0.49 -21.92
C GLN A 142 9.24 -1.53 -22.62
N ALA A 143 9.36 -2.74 -22.06
CA ALA A 143 10.06 -3.84 -22.70
C ALA A 143 9.39 -4.23 -24.04
N ALA A 144 8.06 -4.32 -24.08
CA ALA A 144 7.33 -4.58 -25.31
C ALA A 144 7.57 -3.47 -26.35
N ASN A 145 7.45 -2.20 -25.95
CA ASN A 145 7.71 -1.05 -26.82
C ASN A 145 9.15 -1.03 -27.35
N TYR A 146 10.11 -1.50 -26.56
CA TYR A 146 11.48 -1.64 -27.00
C TYR A 146 11.62 -2.74 -28.08
N LEU A 147 10.99 -3.90 -27.85
CA LEU A 147 11.01 -5.05 -28.76
C LEU A 147 10.28 -4.78 -30.09
N THR A 148 9.24 -3.96 -30.09
CA THR A 148 8.53 -3.53 -31.31
C THR A 148 9.17 -2.32 -31.97
N GLY A 149 10.20 -1.74 -31.34
CA GLY A 149 10.95 -0.61 -31.87
C GLY A 149 10.30 0.76 -31.68
N GLU A 150 9.21 0.85 -30.91
CA GLU A 150 8.58 2.11 -30.51
C GLU A 150 9.50 2.98 -29.64
N ILE A 151 10.37 2.36 -28.83
CA ILE A 151 11.40 3.07 -28.06
C ILE A 151 12.81 2.54 -28.36
N PRO A 152 13.85 3.40 -28.32
CA PRO A 152 15.23 2.97 -28.54
C PRO A 152 15.82 2.27 -27.31
N ALA A 153 16.78 1.37 -27.54
CA ALA A 153 17.49 0.60 -26.50
C ALA A 153 18.04 1.48 -25.37
N ASP A 154 18.68 2.60 -25.72
CA ASP A 154 19.24 3.55 -24.74
C ASP A 154 18.17 4.11 -23.80
N SER A 155 16.95 4.33 -24.29
CA SER A 155 15.83 4.82 -23.47
C SER A 155 15.34 3.76 -22.50
N PHE A 156 15.19 2.52 -22.97
CA PHE A 156 14.79 1.40 -22.12
C PHE A 156 15.85 1.10 -21.05
N ILE A 157 17.12 1.03 -21.42
CA ILE A 157 18.25 0.85 -20.47
C ILE A 157 18.29 1.99 -19.45
N LYS A 158 18.07 3.23 -19.88
CA LYS A 158 18.01 4.38 -18.97
C LYS A 158 16.87 4.23 -17.95
N GLN A 159 15.69 3.77 -18.38
CA GLN A 159 14.57 3.52 -17.47
C GLN A 159 14.89 2.42 -16.45
N LEU A 160 15.49 1.30 -16.89
CA LEU A 160 15.93 0.22 -15.98
C LEU A 160 16.95 0.74 -14.95
N ASN A 161 17.92 1.54 -15.38
CA ASN A 161 18.93 2.14 -14.51
C ASN A 161 18.34 3.12 -13.49
N MET A 162 17.32 3.90 -13.86
CA MET A 162 16.62 4.78 -12.92
C MET A 162 15.95 4.02 -11.78
N LEU A 163 15.46 2.80 -12.06
CA LEU A 163 14.76 1.99 -11.06
C LEU A 163 15.70 1.06 -10.28
N GLN A 164 16.96 0.92 -10.71
CA GLN A 164 17.96 0.07 -10.08
C GLN A 164 18.21 0.35 -8.59
N PRO A 165 18.06 1.58 -8.06
CA PRO A 165 18.18 1.82 -6.61
C PRO A 165 17.03 1.22 -5.78
N ILE A 166 15.89 0.90 -6.40
CA ILE A 166 14.67 0.49 -5.71
C ILE A 166 14.72 -1.03 -5.49
N GLU A 167 15.05 -1.45 -4.26
CA GLU A 167 15.32 -2.85 -3.90
C GLU A 167 14.20 -3.83 -4.31
N ARG A 168 12.94 -3.47 -4.04
CA ARG A 168 11.78 -4.32 -4.37
C ARG A 168 11.59 -4.58 -5.87
N LEU A 169 12.11 -3.70 -6.73
CA LEU A 169 12.00 -3.82 -8.19
C LEU A 169 13.19 -4.60 -8.77
N GLN A 170 14.21 -4.91 -7.98
CA GLN A 170 15.38 -5.66 -8.46
C GLN A 170 15.06 -7.00 -9.12
N PRO A 171 14.09 -7.82 -8.64
CA PRO A 171 13.79 -9.08 -9.29
C PRO A 171 13.37 -8.88 -10.76
N ILE A 172 12.52 -7.89 -11.04
CA ILE A 172 12.05 -7.62 -12.40
C ILE A 172 13.10 -6.89 -13.24
N ILE A 173 13.78 -5.89 -12.68
CA ILE A 173 14.81 -5.13 -13.39
C ILE A 173 15.94 -6.06 -13.82
N LYS A 174 16.36 -6.96 -12.92
CA LYS A 174 17.42 -7.93 -13.21
C LYS A 174 17.02 -8.90 -14.31
N THR A 175 15.78 -9.38 -14.32
CA THR A 175 15.29 -10.24 -15.42
C THR A 175 15.50 -9.57 -16.78
N TYR A 176 15.10 -8.31 -16.95
CA TYR A 176 15.28 -7.61 -18.23
C TYR A 176 16.73 -7.21 -18.49
N ALA A 177 17.48 -6.80 -17.48
CA ALA A 177 18.88 -6.42 -17.62
C ALA A 177 19.78 -7.61 -18.02
N ASP A 178 19.55 -8.79 -17.41
CA ASP A 178 20.31 -10.00 -17.70
C ASP A 178 19.97 -10.54 -19.11
N SER A 179 18.74 -10.34 -19.59
CA SER A 179 18.28 -10.80 -20.91
C SER A 179 18.40 -9.75 -22.03
N ILE A 180 19.00 -8.58 -21.78
CA ILE A 180 18.99 -7.47 -22.75
C ILE A 180 19.64 -7.84 -24.09
N THR A 181 20.66 -8.71 -24.07
CA THR A 181 21.40 -9.12 -25.28
C THR A 181 20.55 -10.06 -26.14
N GLU A 182 19.83 -10.97 -25.49
CA GLU A 182 18.89 -11.91 -26.11
C GLU A 182 17.70 -11.15 -26.70
N LEU A 183 17.16 -10.18 -25.96
CA LEU A 183 16.08 -9.31 -26.41
C LEU A 183 16.51 -8.48 -27.63
N GLU A 184 17.71 -7.89 -27.64
CA GLU A 184 18.23 -7.15 -28.79
C GLU A 184 18.41 -8.06 -30.01
N ARG A 185 18.79 -9.33 -29.81
CA ARG A 185 18.91 -10.32 -30.90
C ARG A 185 17.56 -10.69 -31.49
N ALA A 186 16.53 -10.86 -30.66
CA ALA A 186 15.18 -11.23 -31.09
C ALA A 186 14.40 -10.07 -31.71
N ARG A 187 14.75 -8.83 -31.38
CA ARG A 187 14.04 -7.60 -31.77
C ARG A 187 13.74 -7.48 -33.27
N PRO A 188 14.66 -7.75 -34.22
CA PRO A 188 14.35 -7.65 -35.66
C PRO A 188 13.24 -8.61 -36.10
N ALA A 189 13.24 -9.84 -35.58
CA ALA A 189 12.23 -10.83 -35.91
C ALA A 189 10.87 -10.50 -35.27
N ILE A 190 10.86 -10.00 -34.02
CA ILE A 190 9.64 -9.55 -33.34
C ILE A 190 9.02 -8.35 -34.08
N THR A 191 9.84 -7.35 -34.44
CA THR A 191 9.38 -6.17 -35.19
C THR A 191 8.78 -6.59 -36.53
N ALA A 192 9.45 -7.48 -37.27
CA ALA A 192 8.93 -7.98 -38.54
C ALA A 192 7.61 -8.75 -38.36
N ALA A 193 7.47 -9.55 -37.30
CA ALA A 193 6.24 -10.28 -37.02
C ALA A 193 5.06 -9.33 -36.77
N GLU A 194 5.27 -8.27 -35.98
CA GLU A 194 4.26 -7.23 -35.71
C GLU A 194 3.87 -6.44 -36.98
N GLU A 195 4.84 -6.08 -37.82
CA GLU A 195 4.56 -5.43 -39.12
C GLU A 195 3.67 -6.31 -40.00
N ASN A 196 3.96 -7.62 -40.08
CA ASN A 196 3.14 -8.56 -40.85
C ASN A 196 1.73 -8.71 -40.26
N LEU A 197 1.55 -8.63 -38.94
CA LEU A 197 0.22 -8.61 -38.31
C LEU A 197 -0.57 -7.37 -38.72
N LEU A 198 0.07 -6.18 -38.70
CA LEU A 198 -0.55 -4.91 -39.11
C LEU A 198 -0.96 -4.93 -40.59
N GLU A 199 -0.17 -5.58 -41.44
CA GLU A 199 -0.45 -5.77 -42.87
C GLU A 199 -1.46 -6.90 -43.16
N GLN A 200 -1.99 -7.57 -42.14
CA GLN A 200 -2.89 -8.72 -42.25
C GLN A 200 -2.26 -9.94 -42.93
N GLU A 201 -0.93 -10.03 -42.94
CA GLU A 201 -0.14 -11.16 -43.43
C GLU A 201 0.04 -12.23 -42.32
N TRP A 202 -1.07 -12.66 -41.73
CA TRP A 202 -1.11 -13.50 -40.52
C TRP A 202 -0.22 -14.75 -40.60
N VAL A 203 -0.18 -15.43 -41.74
CA VAL A 203 0.62 -16.65 -41.91
C VAL A 203 2.11 -16.38 -41.76
N LYS A 204 2.62 -15.28 -42.32
CA LYS A 204 4.04 -14.92 -42.21
C LYS A 204 4.38 -14.46 -40.80
N ALA A 205 3.50 -13.69 -40.16
CA ALA A 205 3.64 -13.32 -38.77
C ALA A 205 3.73 -14.54 -37.84
N TYR A 206 2.82 -15.52 -38.01
CA TYR A 206 2.85 -16.75 -37.22
C TYR A 206 4.13 -17.57 -37.44
N GLN A 207 4.66 -17.63 -38.66
CA GLN A 207 5.92 -18.32 -38.93
C GLN A 207 7.09 -17.67 -38.19
N LEU A 208 7.18 -16.33 -38.21
CA LEU A 208 8.23 -15.60 -37.49
C LEU A 208 8.14 -15.82 -35.98
N TRP A 209 6.93 -15.87 -35.42
CA TRP A 209 6.73 -16.21 -34.01
C TRP A 209 7.09 -17.67 -33.68
N ASP A 210 6.79 -18.62 -34.56
CA ASP A 210 7.15 -20.03 -34.38
C ASP A 210 8.67 -20.23 -34.43
N ASP A 211 9.36 -19.57 -35.36
CA ASP A 211 10.82 -19.59 -35.48
C ASP A 211 11.49 -19.02 -34.23
N LEU A 212 10.97 -17.91 -33.68
CA LEU A 212 11.44 -17.30 -32.44
C LEU A 212 11.31 -18.25 -31.23
N LEU A 213 10.20 -18.99 -31.14
CA LEU A 213 9.96 -19.95 -30.06
C LEU A 213 10.80 -21.23 -30.23
N ALA A 214 11.12 -21.60 -31.47
CA ALA A 214 11.93 -22.77 -31.76
C ALA A 214 13.43 -22.55 -31.45
N GLU A 215 13.96 -21.34 -31.65
CA GLU A 215 15.36 -21.00 -31.33
C GLU A 215 15.69 -21.09 -29.83
N GLU A 216 14.71 -20.94 -28.92
CA GLU A 216 14.90 -21.15 -27.47
C GLU A 216 15.09 -22.63 -27.08
N SER A 217 14.81 -23.57 -27.98
CA SER A 217 14.82 -25.02 -27.71
C SER A 217 16.05 -25.77 -28.24
N ALA A 218 17.03 -25.05 -28.82
CA ALA A 218 18.28 -25.57 -29.39
C ALA A 218 19.52 -25.11 -28.60
#